data_AF-A0A7D9LJN8-F1
#
_entry.id   AF-A0A7D9LJN8-F1
#
_cell.length_a   1.000
_cell.length_b   1.000
_cell.length_c   1.000
_cell.angle_alpha   90.00
_cell.angle_beta   90.00
_cell.angle_gamma   90.00
#
_symmetry.space_group_name_H-M   'P 1'
#
loop_
_entity.id
_entity.type
_entity.pdbx_description
1 polymer ?
#
loop_
_entity_poly.entity_id
_entity_poly.type
_entity_poly.pdbx_seq_one_letter_code
_entity_poly.pdbx_strand_id
1 'polypeptide(L)' 'LIKRNKWNVAHRNLRRGDLVLIFEKDVPRSHWGLGRVIAPIASEDGLIRSAEVTTKTGTLTRPVGRLALLEAFNDE' A
#
# COMPACT_ATOMS: atom_id res chain seq x y z
N LEU A 1 -20.72 -21.38 -19.65
CA LEU A 1 -20.75 -20.08 -18.96
C LEU A 1 -19.47 -19.95 -18.12
N ILE A 2 -18.59 -18.98 -18.39
CA ILE A 2 -17.35 -18.81 -17.63
C ILE A 2 -17.66 -18.06 -16.33
N LYS A 3 -17.32 -18.64 -15.18
CA LYS A 3 -17.56 -18.04 -13.86
C LYS A 3 -16.51 -16.94 -13.63
N ARG A 4 -16.91 -15.67 -13.60
CA ARG A 4 -16.01 -14.56 -13.25
C ARG A 4 -15.72 -14.58 -11.76
N ASN A 5 -14.45 -14.66 -11.39
CA ASN A 5 -14.05 -14.47 -9.99
C ASN A 5 -14.31 -13.01 -9.61
N LYS A 6 -15.18 -12.77 -8.63
CA LYS A 6 -15.42 -11.43 -8.10
C LYS A 6 -14.27 -11.03 -7.18
N TRP A 7 -13.91 -9.75 -7.19
CA TRP A 7 -12.88 -9.14 -6.33
C TRP A 7 -13.30 -9.03 -4.84
N ASN A 8 -13.94 -10.08 -4.31
CA ASN A 8 -14.44 -10.13 -2.92
C ASN A 8 -13.47 -10.86 -1.98
N VAL A 9 -12.28 -11.24 -2.47
CA VAL A 9 -11.28 -11.89 -1.63
C VAL A 9 -10.57 -10.81 -0.82
N ALA A 10 -10.79 -10.83 0.49
CA ALA A 10 -10.08 -9.97 1.42
C ALA A 10 -8.57 -10.23 1.29
N HIS A 11 -7.82 -9.18 0.99
CA HIS A 11 -6.37 -9.22 1.00
C HIS A 11 -5.85 -8.76 2.36
N ARG A 12 -4.65 -9.19 2.68
CA ARG A 12 -3.91 -8.75 3.86
C ARG A 12 -3.79 -7.21 3.86
N ASN A 13 -3.87 -6.64 5.07
CA ASN A 13 -3.59 -5.25 5.36
C ASN A 13 -2.07 -4.92 5.24
N LEU A 14 -1.72 -3.67 4.92
CA LEU A 14 -0.32 -3.22 4.90
C LEU A 14 0.32 -3.30 6.28
N ARG A 15 1.57 -3.74 6.37
CA ARG A 15 2.31 -3.85 7.63
C ARG A 15 3.53 -2.95 7.60
N ARG A 16 4.02 -2.61 8.79
CA ARG A 16 5.31 -1.94 8.92
C ARG A 16 6.38 -2.80 8.26
N GLY A 17 7.25 -2.17 7.47
CA GLY A 17 8.31 -2.84 6.72
C GLY A 17 7.96 -3.17 5.28
N ASP A 18 6.67 -3.19 4.91
CA ASP A 18 6.24 -3.54 3.55
C ASP A 18 6.79 -2.56 2.51
N LEU A 19 7.25 -3.12 1.38
CA LEU A 19 7.67 -2.35 0.23
C LEU A 19 6.47 -2.04 -0.66
N VAL A 20 6.25 -0.77 -0.95
CA VAL A 20 5.07 -0.30 -1.68
C VAL A 20 5.45 0.64 -2.81
N LEU A 21 4.67 0.60 -3.89
CA LEU A 21 4.65 1.65 -4.90
C LEU A 21 3.64 2.72 -4.52
N ILE A 22 3.98 3.98 -4.76
CA ILE A 22 3.19 5.15 -4.43
C ILE A 22 2.60 5.72 -5.70
N PHE A 23 1.27 5.71 -5.77
CA PHE A 23 0.53 6.30 -6.86
C PHE A 23 0.37 7.81 -6.69
N GLU A 24 0.86 8.56 -7.67
CA GLU A 24 0.64 9.99 -7.82
C GLU A 24 -0.13 10.26 -9.11
N LYS A 25 -1.08 11.22 -9.06
CA LYS A 25 -2.01 11.46 -10.18
C LYS A 25 -1.29 11.91 -11.46
N ASP A 26 -0.23 12.68 -11.30
CA ASP A 26 0.49 13.33 -12.38
C ASP A 26 1.74 12.54 -12.82
N VAL A 27 1.90 11.32 -12.31
CA VAL A 27 3.07 10.47 -12.57
C VAL A 27 2.64 9.20 -13.31
N PRO A 28 3.23 8.91 -14.49
CA PRO A 28 2.92 7.69 -15.21
C PRO A 28 3.31 6.46 -14.39
N ARG A 29 2.63 5.33 -14.61
CA ARG A 29 2.83 4.09 -13.84
C ARG A 29 4.28 3.60 -13.79
N SER A 30 5.05 3.84 -14.86
CA SER A 30 6.46 3.48 -14.95
C SER A 30 7.37 4.29 -14.02
N HIS A 31 6.88 5.40 -13.47
CA HIS A 31 7.63 6.32 -12.62
C HIS A 31 7.05 6.41 -11.21
N TRP A 32 6.13 5.52 -10.83
CA TRP A 32 5.61 5.50 -9.47
C TRP A 32 6.74 5.36 -8.46
N GLY A 33 6.70 6.23 -7.45
CA GLY A 33 7.71 6.26 -6.40
C GLY A 33 7.68 4.96 -5.60
N LEU A 34 8.85 4.53 -5.15
CA LEU A 34 8.97 3.39 -4.26
C LEU A 34 9.10 3.90 -2.83
N GLY A 35 8.39 3.27 -1.91
CA GLY A 35 8.44 3.61 -0.50
C GLY A 35 8.32 2.38 0.39
N ARG A 36 8.69 2.57 1.65
CA ARG A 36 8.58 1.53 2.68
C ARG A 36 7.65 1.99 3.77
N VAL A 37 6.72 1.13 4.17
CA VAL A 37 5.74 1.46 5.22
C VAL A 37 6.46 1.57 6.56
N ILE A 38 6.37 2.73 7.20
CA ILE A 38 6.91 2.97 8.55
C ILE A 38 5.82 2.71 9.58
N ALA A 39 4.62 3.25 9.36
CA ALA A 39 3.51 3.15 10.29
C ALA A 39 2.18 2.95 9.56
N PRO A 40 1.53 1.78 9.70
CA PRO A 40 0.14 1.62 9.29
C PRO A 40 -0.80 2.42 10.21
N ILE A 41 -1.80 3.09 9.63
CA ILE A 41 -2.81 3.87 10.37
C ILE A 41 -4.16 3.16 10.24
N ALA A 42 -4.56 2.51 11.34
CA ALA A 42 -5.86 1.85 11.43
C ALA A 42 -6.98 2.86 11.66
N SER A 43 -8.14 2.59 11.09
CA SER A 43 -9.40 3.25 11.44
C SER A 43 -10.08 2.53 12.62
N GLU A 44 -11.16 3.11 13.11
CA GLU A 44 -12.00 2.55 14.19
C GLU A 44 -12.47 1.11 13.90
N ASP A 45 -12.75 0.78 12.64
CA ASP A 45 -13.17 -0.57 12.21
C ASP A 45 -12.03 -1.62 12.19
N GLY A 46 -10.82 -1.25 12.61
CA GLY A 46 -9.63 -2.13 12.58
C GLY A 46 -8.99 -2.31 11.19
N LEU A 47 -9.52 -1.65 10.15
CA LEU A 47 -8.97 -1.66 8.81
C LEU A 47 -7.95 -0.53 8.60
N ILE A 48 -6.91 -0.81 7.82
CA ILE A 48 -5.89 0.19 7.46
C ILE A 48 -6.38 0.97 6.26
N ARG A 49 -6.66 2.26 6.44
CA ARG A 49 -7.09 3.16 5.36
C ARG A 49 -5.99 4.10 4.90
N SER A 50 -4.96 4.30 5.71
CA SER A 50 -3.76 5.06 5.37
C SER A 50 -2.51 4.44 5.98
N ALA A 51 -1.36 4.78 5.41
CA ALA A 51 -0.06 4.42 5.95
C ALA A 51 0.93 5.55 5.75
N GLU A 52 1.83 5.70 6.71
CA GLU A 52 3.02 6.52 6.60
C GLU A 52 4.12 5.73 5.89
N VAL A 53 4.65 6.29 4.81
CA VAL A 53 5.65 5.66 3.95
C VAL A 53 6.90 6.53 3.87
N THR A 54 8.07 5.93 4.02
CA THR A 54 9.34 6.61 3.73
C THR A 54 9.70 6.44 2.27
N THR A 55 10.12 7.53 1.66
CA THR A 55 10.65 7.62 0.30
C THR A 55 12.05 8.21 0.36
N LYS A 56 12.77 8.20 -0.78
CA LYS A 56 14.09 8.82 -0.89
C LYS A 56 14.11 10.30 -0.46
N THR A 57 13.01 11.01 -0.68
CA THR A 57 12.90 12.45 -0.43
C THR A 57 12.38 12.77 0.97
N GLY A 58 11.77 11.80 1.66
CA GLY A 58 11.19 12.01 2.98
C GLY A 58 10.00 11.11 3.26
N THR A 59 9.25 11.44 4.30
CA THR A 59 8.12 10.65 4.78
C THR A 59 6.80 11.27 4.34
N LEU A 60 5.86 10.43 3.89
CA LEU A 60 4.58 10.83 3.32
C LEU A 60 3.46 10.00 3.94
N THR A 61 2.32 10.61 4.25
CA THR A 61 1.11 9.86 4.62
C THR A 61 0.22 9.72 3.40
N ARG A 62 -0.09 8.47 3.02
CA ARG A 62 -0.92 8.17 1.85
C ARG A 62 -2.04 7.19 2.19
N PRO A 63 -3.24 7.36 1.59
CA PRO A 63 -4.30 6.38 1.73
C PRO A 63 -3.89 5.07 1.03
N VAL A 64 -4.36 3.92 1.53
CA VAL A 64 -4.02 2.60 0.98
C VAL A 64 -4.42 2.47 -0.48
N GLY A 65 -5.49 3.12 -0.93
CA GLY A 65 -5.87 3.16 -2.35
C GLY A 65 -4.85 3.84 -3.27
N ARG A 66 -3.84 4.52 -2.72
CA ARG A 66 -2.69 5.08 -3.46
C ARG A 66 -1.38 4.33 -3.20
N LEU A 67 -1.43 3.21 -2.51
CA LEU A 67 -0.29 2.36 -2.21
C LEU A 67 -0.53 0.99 -2.83
N ALA A 68 0.44 0.48 -3.59
CA ALA A 68 0.39 -0.87 -4.11
C ALA A 68 1.49 -1.70 -3.44
N LEU A 69 1.13 -2.79 -2.78
CA LEU A 69 2.09 -3.71 -2.18
C LEU A 69 2.95 -4.33 -3.29
N LEU A 70 4.28 -4.13 -3.19
CA LEU A 70 5.26 -4.71 -4.10
C LEU A 70 5.89 -5.96 -3.48
N GLU A 71 6.31 -5.84 -2.22
CA GLU A 71 6.92 -6.94 -1.48
C GLU A 71 6.45 -6.92 -0.03
N ALA A 72 5.96 -8.06 0.42
CA ALA A 72 5.59 -8.28 1.81
C ALA A 72 6.85 -8.39 2.65
N PHE A 73 6.91 -7.63 3.74
CA PHE A 73 7.95 -7.86 4.75
C PHE A 73 7.73 -9.23 5.39
N ASN A 74 8.75 -10.07 5.33
CA ASN A 74 8.86 -11.29 6.14
C ASN A 74 9.65 -10.93 7.41
N ASP A 75 8.99 -11.05 8.55
CA ASP A 75 9.64 -11.05 9.86
C ASP A 75 10.35 -12.41 10.03
N GLU A 76 11.55 -12.56 9.47
CA GLU A 76 12.44 -13.69 9.78
C GLU A 76 13.24 -13.42 11.06
#